data_AF-A0A8C5QKG4-F1
#
_entry.id   AF-A0A8C5QKG4-F1
#
_cell.length_a   1.000
_cell.length_b   1.000
_cell.length_c   1.000
_cell.angle_alpha   90.00
_cell.angle_beta   90.00
_cell.angle_gamma   90.00
#
_symmetry.space_group_name_H-M   'P 1'
#
loop_
_entity.id
_entity.type
_entity.pdbx_description
1 polymer ?
#
loop_
_entity_poly.entity_id
_entity_poly.type
_entity_poly.pdbx_seq_one_letter_code
_entity_poly.pdbx_strand_id
1 'polypeptide(L)'
;MSEEMLISQEITCRERSLGHSMAYSTEQRAQINTLDYRIFFQNCEGRYISPFHDIPLHADESQNIFYMVVEVPRWTNAKMEIAT
;
A
#
# COMPACT_ATOMS: atom_id res chain seq x y z
N MET A 1 -20.10 -21.47 -21.59
CA MET A 1 -19.82 -20.03 -21.76
C MET A 1 -19.91 -19.27 -20.42
N SER A 2 -19.48 -19.87 -19.31
CA SER A 2 -19.65 -19.26 -17.98
C SER A 2 -18.48 -19.49 -17.03
N GLU A 3 -17.45 -20.24 -17.43
CA GLU A 3 -16.26 -20.52 -16.60
C GLU A 3 -15.03 -19.73 -17.06
N GLU A 4 -14.99 -19.23 -18.30
CA GLU A 4 -13.86 -18.43 -18.81
C GLU A 4 -13.88 -16.96 -18.37
N MET A 5 -15.00 -16.48 -17.79
CA MET A 5 -15.11 -15.08 -17.36
C MET A 5 -14.59 -14.84 -15.92
N LEU A 6 -14.49 -15.90 -15.11
CA LEU A 6 -14.03 -15.78 -13.71
C LEU A 6 -12.50 -15.87 -13.57
N ILE A 7 -11.81 -16.48 -14.54
CA ILE A 7 -10.35 -16.61 -14.52
C ILE A 7 -9.67 -15.25 -14.79
N SER A 8 -10.37 -14.29 -15.38
CA SER A 8 -9.82 -12.95 -15.67
C SER A 8 -9.68 -12.03 -14.46
N GLN A 9 -10.23 -12.37 -13.28
CA GLN A 9 -10.10 -11.55 -12.08
C GLN A 9 -8.97 -11.99 -11.13
N GLU A 10 -8.42 -13.21 -11.29
CA GLU A 10 -7.27 -13.69 -10.51
C GLU A 10 -5.90 -13.44 -11.19
N ILE A 11 -5.87 -12.88 -12.41
CA ILE A 11 -4.64 -12.75 -13.22
C ILE A 11 -3.86 -11.43 -12.95
N THR A 12 -4.35 -10.48 -12.14
CA THR A 12 -3.74 -9.14 -12.09
C THR A 12 -2.41 -8.99 -11.32
N CYS A 13 -1.94 -9.97 -10.53
CA CYS A 13 -0.66 -9.80 -9.79
C CYS A 13 0.45 -10.82 -10.10
N ARG A 14 0.23 -11.84 -10.94
CA ARG A 14 1.21 -12.95 -11.08
C ARG A 14 2.12 -12.92 -12.30
N GLU A 15 1.90 -12.03 -13.27
CA GLU A 15 2.84 -11.83 -14.38
C GLU A 15 3.21 -10.36 -14.52
N ARG A 16 4.29 -9.94 -13.85
CA ARG A 16 5.11 -8.83 -14.33
C ARG A 16 6.57 -9.02 -13.92
N SER A 17 7.38 -9.18 -14.96
CA SER A 17 8.83 -9.24 -14.98
C SER A 17 9.50 -8.11 -14.17
N LEU A 18 10.49 -8.50 -13.36
CA LEU A 18 11.65 -7.76 -12.85
C LEU A 18 11.71 -6.25 -13.15
N GLY A 19 11.56 -5.42 -12.10
CA GLY A 19 11.94 -4.01 -12.13
C GLY A 19 11.04 -3.05 -11.34
N HIS A 20 10.83 -3.34 -10.04
CA HIS A 20 10.07 -2.54 -9.07
C HIS A 20 8.55 -2.44 -9.33
N SER A 21 7.85 -3.56 -9.10
CA SER A 21 6.42 -3.54 -8.81
C SER A 21 6.19 -2.68 -7.56
N MET A 22 5.43 -1.59 -7.68
CA MET A 22 4.98 -0.83 -6.50
C MET A 22 4.02 -1.72 -5.73
N ALA A 23 4.54 -2.48 -4.76
CA ALA A 23 3.77 -3.45 -3.98
C ALA A 23 2.59 -2.80 -3.23
N TYR A 24 2.71 -1.51 -2.92
CA TYR A 24 1.70 -0.74 -2.20
C TYR A 24 1.46 0.59 -2.89
N SER A 25 0.19 0.96 -3.04
CA SER A 25 -0.24 2.28 -3.51
C SER A 25 -0.98 3.02 -2.40
N THR A 26 -1.11 4.34 -2.53
CA THR A 26 -1.80 5.19 -1.55
C THR A 26 -2.95 5.94 -2.21
N GLU A 27 -4.09 5.96 -1.55
CA GLU A 27 -5.26 6.74 -1.93
C GLU A 27 -5.51 7.81 -0.88
N GLN A 28 -5.47 9.08 -1.29
CA GLN A 28 -5.75 10.22 -0.44
C GLN A 28 -7.23 10.56 -0.50
N ARG A 29 -7.86 10.75 0.65
CA ARG A 29 -9.24 11.20 0.78
C ARG A 29 -9.30 12.54 1.51
N ALA A 30 -10.26 13.36 1.10
CA ALA A 30 -10.46 14.74 1.55
C ALA A 30 -9.30 15.68 1.21
N GLN A 31 -9.43 16.93 1.65
CA GLN A 31 -8.48 18.00 1.35
C GLN A 31 -7.30 17.99 2.32
N ILE A 32 -6.09 18.22 1.81
CA ILE A 32 -4.88 18.30 2.62
C ILE A 32 -5.01 19.37 3.72
N ASN A 33 -4.46 19.09 4.91
CA ASN A 33 -4.52 19.95 6.10
C ASN A 33 -5.93 20.18 6.68
N THR A 34 -6.87 19.28 6.42
CA THR A 34 -8.18 19.25 7.09
C THR A 34 -8.27 18.08 8.07
N LEU A 35 -9.21 18.14 9.02
CA LEU A 35 -9.42 17.06 10.00
C LEU A 35 -9.90 15.75 9.36
N ASP A 36 -10.49 15.83 8.16
CA ASP A 36 -11.01 14.68 7.43
C ASP A 36 -9.96 14.04 6.51
N TYR A 37 -8.76 14.62 6.42
CA TYR A 37 -7.69 14.13 5.56
C TYR A 37 -7.20 12.77 6.03
N ARG A 38 -7.31 11.76 5.16
CA ARG A 38 -6.88 10.39 5.44
C ARG A 38 -6.20 9.78 4.23
N ILE A 39 -5.20 8.95 4.50
CA ILE A 39 -4.47 8.19 3.48
C ILE A 39 -4.73 6.71 3.72
N PHE A 40 -5.18 6.01 2.68
CA PHE A 40 -5.41 4.58 2.71
C PHE A 40 -4.34 3.87 1.87
N PHE A 41 -3.88 2.72 2.35
CA PHE A 41 -2.96 1.86 1.61
C PHE A 41 -3.75 0.81 0.85
N GLN A 42 -3.34 0.55 -0.39
CA GLN A 42 -3.88 -0.53 -1.21
C GLN A 42 -2.75 -1.46 -1.66
N ASN A 43 -3.06 -2.75 -1.73
CA ASN A 43 -2.16 -3.75 -2.31
C ASN A 43 -2.24 -3.76 -3.85
N CYS A 44 -1.40 -4.55 -4.51
CA CYS A 44 -1.44 -4.73 -5.97
C CYS A 44 -2.80 -5.23 -6.50
N GLU A 45 -3.57 -5.91 -5.65
CA GLU A 45 -4.92 -6.42 -5.93
C GLU A 45 -6.02 -5.36 -5.75
N GLY A 46 -5.66 -4.11 -5.38
CA GLY A 46 -6.62 -3.03 -5.11
C GLY A 46 -7.38 -3.17 -3.79
N ARG A 47 -7.01 -4.14 -2.94
CA ARG A 47 -7.59 -4.31 -1.61
C ARG A 47 -6.97 -3.31 -0.63
N TYR A 48 -7.81 -2.65 0.15
CA TYR A 48 -7.35 -1.80 1.24
C TYR A 48 -6.71 -2.63 2.36
N ILE A 49 -5.55 -2.19 2.80
CA ILE A 49 -4.74 -2.84 3.83
C ILE A 49 -4.43 -1.87 4.97
N SER A 50 -4.24 -2.41 6.17
CA SER A 50 -3.78 -1.65 7.34
C SER A 50 -2.25 -1.59 7.36
N PRO A 51 -1.64 -0.39 7.44
CA PRO A 51 -0.19 -0.27 7.49
C PRO A 51 0.43 -0.83 8.77
N PHE A 52 -0.35 -1.05 9.83
CA PHE A 52 0.16 -1.52 11.12
C PHE A 52 0.20 -3.04 11.25
N HIS A 53 -0.69 -3.75 10.56
CA HIS A 53 -0.85 -5.21 10.72
C HIS A 53 -0.58 -6.01 9.45
N ASP A 54 -0.88 -5.45 8.28
CA ASP A 54 -0.84 -6.20 7.02
C ASP A 54 0.48 -6.01 6.25
N ILE A 55 1.23 -4.95 6.55
CA ILE A 55 2.56 -4.72 5.95
C ILE A 55 3.60 -5.45 6.80
N PRO A 56 4.34 -6.42 6.24
CA PRO A 56 5.37 -7.13 6.98
C PRO A 56 6.52 -6.18 7.34
N LEU A 57 7.23 -6.46 8.44
CA LEU A 57 8.36 -5.65 8.88
C LEU A 57 9.59 -5.83 7.95
N HIS A 58 9.87 -7.07 7.55
CA HIS A 58 11.01 -7.42 6.72
C HIS A 58 10.61 -7.52 5.24
N ALA A 59 11.30 -6.77 4.38
CA ALA A 59 11.24 -6.93 2.93
C ALA A 59 12.18 -8.04 2.45
N ASP A 60 13.35 -8.16 3.08
CA ASP A 60 14.31 -9.24 2.88
C ASP A 60 15.04 -9.49 4.20
N GLU A 61 14.81 -10.65 4.80
CA GLU A 61 15.43 -11.06 6.07
C GLU A 61 16.93 -11.28 5.93
N SER A 62 17.41 -11.69 4.74
CA SER A 62 18.83 -12.00 4.52
C SER A 62 19.69 -10.73 4.46
N GLN A 63 19.12 -9.64 3.96
CA GLN A 63 19.79 -8.35 3.79
C GLN A 63 19.40 -7.32 4.86
N ASN A 64 18.60 -7.71 5.87
CA ASN A 64 18.05 -6.81 6.89
C ASN A 64 17.36 -5.57 6.28
N ILE A 65 16.58 -5.77 5.21
CA ILE A 65 15.81 -4.68 4.58
C ILE A 65 14.43 -4.64 5.23
N PHE A 66 14.03 -3.46 5.67
CA PHE A 66 12.78 -3.24 6.38
C PHE A 66 11.84 -2.35 5.60
N TYR A 67 10.54 -2.58 5.75
CA TYR A 67 9.53 -1.64 5.28
C TYR A 67 9.38 -0.50 6.29
N MET A 68 9.34 0.73 5.76
CA MET A 68 9.12 1.93 6.54
C MET A 68 7.86 2.63 6.04
N VAL A 69 6.92 2.86 6.95
CA VAL A 69 5.76 3.73 6.69
C VAL A 69 6.13 5.14 7.10
N VAL A 70 6.11 6.07 6.14
CA VAL A 70 6.45 7.48 6.38
C VAL A 70 5.18 8.24 6.73
N GLU A 71 5.08 8.71 7.98
CA GLU A 71 3.96 9.53 8.43
C GLU A 71 4.21 11.03 8.17
N VAL A 72 5.39 11.53 8.54
CA VAL A 72 5.74 12.96 8.43
C VAL A 72 6.99 13.13 7.56
N PRO A 73 6.85 13.63 6.31
CA PRO A 73 8.00 13.90 5.46
C PRO A 73 8.92 14.98 6.03
N ARG A 74 10.21 14.89 5.70
CA ARG A 74 11.22 15.87 6.14
C ARG A 74 10.83 17.29 5.71
N TRP A 75 10.99 18.25 6.63
CA TRP A 75 10.61 19.67 6.47
C TRP A 75 9.11 19.93 6.32
N THR A 76 8.26 18.99 6.74
CA THR A 76 6.82 19.24 6.93
C THR A 76 6.51 19.41 8.42
N ASN A 77 5.42 20.12 8.74
CA ASN A 77 5.00 20.39 10.11
C ASN A 77 3.70 19.64 10.49
N ALA A 78 2.90 19.24 9.50
CA ALA A 78 1.64 18.53 9.75
C ALA A 78 1.91 17.20 10.44
N LYS A 79 1.43 17.07 11.68
CA LYS A 79 1.49 15.82 12.42
C LYS A 79 0.43 14.87 11.87
N MET A 80 0.89 13.93 11.05
CA MET A 80 0.11 12.78 10.62
C MET A 80 0.49 11.59 11.51
N GLU A 81 -0.45 10.69 11.74
CA GLU A 81 -0.24 9.47 12.53
C GLU A 81 -1.10 8.34 11.96
N ILE A 82 -0.65 7.09 12.11
CA ILE A 82 -1.49 5.92 11.86
C ILE A 82 -2.62 5.91 12.90
N ALA A 83 -3.86 5.89 12.43
CA ALA A 83 -5.03 5.74 13.29
C ALA A 83 -5.11 4.28 13.77
N THR A 84 -4.57 4.00 14.96
CA THR A 84 -4.58 2.68 15.63
C THR A 84 -5.96 2.25 16.08
#